data_AF-A0A7K2J2S3-F1
#
_entry.id   AF-A0A7K2J2S3-F1
#
_cell.length_a   1.000
_cell.length_b   1.000
_cell.length_c   1.000
_cell.angle_alpha   90.00
_cell.angle_beta   90.00
_cell.angle_gamma   90.00
#
_symmetry.space_group_name_H-M   'P 1'
#
loop_
_entity.id
_entity.type
_entity.pdbx_description
1 polymer ?
#
loop_
_entity_poly.entity_id
_entity_poly.type
_entity_poly.pdbx_seq_one_letter_code
_entity_poly.pdbx_strand_id
1 'polypeptide(L)'
;MTKLPKAFVGTWKGALTETTSGQPHGTLTAVFIEGKKGTQVVRMSNTISQLGITITCNSVGTLTSGTAKELKVRERTDPDRPSTPGLCTTTEADLVFKLTGDGTLDYRSEERGAGLPYGNLTRSGG
;
A
#
# COMPACT_ATOMS: atom_id res chain seq x y z
N MET A 1 22.25 3.08 8.22
CA MET A 1 21.28 2.32 7.39
C MET A 1 19.87 2.60 7.91
N THR A 2 18.96 3.00 7.04
CA THR A 2 17.57 3.29 7.42
C THR A 2 16.83 2.00 7.77
N LYS A 3 16.13 1.97 8.92
CA LYS A 3 15.28 0.87 9.36
C LYS A 3 13.82 1.27 9.25
N LEU A 4 12.93 0.29 9.11
CA LEU A 4 11.50 0.54 9.27
C LEU A 4 11.24 0.99 10.73
N PRO A 5 10.65 2.17 10.97
CA PRO A 5 10.28 2.61 12.30
C PRO A 5 9.14 1.74 12.87
N LYS A 6 9.26 1.39 14.15
CA LYS A 6 8.30 0.53 14.86
C LYS A 6 6.85 1.03 14.80
N ALA A 7 6.66 2.35 14.73
CA ALA A 7 5.34 2.96 14.62
C ALA A 7 4.57 2.59 13.35
N PHE A 8 5.23 2.05 12.32
CA PHE A 8 4.58 1.56 11.09
C PHE A 8 4.31 0.06 11.13
N VAL A 9 5.02 -0.71 11.96
CA VAL A 9 4.90 -2.17 12.02
C VAL A 9 3.47 -2.57 12.43
N GLY A 10 2.97 -3.62 11.80
CA GLY A 10 1.62 -4.14 11.95
C GLY A 10 0.77 -3.96 10.70
N THR A 11 -0.53 -4.16 10.86
CA THR A 11 -1.48 -4.15 9.76
C THR A 11 -2.27 -2.85 9.74
N TRP A 12 -2.38 -2.27 8.55
CA TRP A 12 -3.11 -1.05 8.27
C TRP A 12 -4.14 -1.30 7.18
N LYS A 13 -5.33 -0.72 7.33
CA LYS A 13 -6.44 -0.93 6.40
C LYS A 13 -7.23 0.34 6.18
N GLY A 14 -7.69 0.58 4.95
CA GLY A 14 -8.52 1.74 4.64
C GLY A 14 -9.03 1.73 3.21
N ALA A 15 -10.08 2.51 2.96
CA ALA A 15 -10.61 2.73 1.62
C ALA A 15 -9.68 3.65 0.82
N LEU A 16 -9.59 3.40 -0.47
CA LEU A 16 -8.80 4.19 -1.41
C LEU A 16 -9.70 4.92 -2.40
N THR A 17 -9.18 6.03 -2.93
CA THR A 17 -9.78 6.82 -3.99
C THR A 17 -8.73 7.10 -5.07
N GLU A 18 -9.14 7.08 -6.34
CA GLU A 18 -8.27 7.49 -7.44
C GLU A 18 -8.21 9.02 -7.53
N THR A 19 -7.00 9.57 -7.65
CA THR A 19 -6.84 11.02 -7.88
C THR A 19 -7.35 11.42 -9.27
N THR A 20 -7.18 10.56 -10.28
CA THR A 20 -7.49 10.91 -11.68
C THR A 20 -8.98 10.93 -11.99
N SER A 21 -9.77 10.07 -11.34
CA SER A 21 -11.20 9.90 -11.62
C SER A 21 -12.10 10.28 -10.43
N GLY A 22 -11.55 10.35 -9.21
CA GLY A 22 -12.31 10.51 -7.98
C GLY A 22 -13.10 9.26 -7.57
N GLN A 23 -12.97 8.15 -8.30
CA GLN A 23 -13.73 6.94 -8.04
C GLN A 23 -13.15 6.12 -6.88
N PRO A 24 -13.99 5.34 -6.18
CA PRO A 24 -13.51 4.38 -5.19
C PRO A 24 -12.54 3.37 -5.81
N HIS A 25 -11.38 3.20 -5.20
CA HIS A 25 -10.32 2.28 -5.62
C HIS A 25 -10.19 1.06 -4.68
N GLY A 26 -11.31 0.65 -4.08
CA GLY A 26 -11.37 -0.50 -3.17
C GLY A 26 -10.83 -0.23 -1.78
N THR A 27 -10.47 -1.31 -1.08
CA THR A 27 -9.90 -1.28 0.27
C THR A 27 -8.51 -1.89 0.27
N LEU A 28 -7.53 -1.09 0.68
CA LEU A 28 -6.16 -1.53 0.87
C LEU A 28 -5.98 -2.14 2.25
N THR A 29 -5.28 -3.27 2.29
CA THR A 29 -4.67 -3.84 3.50
C THR A 29 -3.16 -3.88 3.29
N ALA A 30 -2.41 -3.20 4.14
CA ALA A 30 -0.95 -3.15 4.13
C ALA A 30 -0.38 -3.74 5.42
N VAL A 31 0.42 -4.79 5.31
CA VAL A 31 1.04 -5.49 6.45
C VAL A 31 2.52 -5.18 6.45
N PHE A 32 2.96 -4.40 7.42
CA PHE A 32 4.37 -4.02 7.60
C PHE A 32 5.07 -4.92 8.60
N ILE A 33 6.26 -5.41 8.21
CA ILE A 33 7.18 -6.18 9.05
C ILE A 33 8.49 -5.43 9.26
N GLU A 34 9.19 -5.72 10.36
CA GLU A 34 10.49 -5.12 10.61
C GLU A 34 11.48 -5.39 9.46
N GLY A 35 12.30 -4.39 9.15
CA GLY A 35 13.29 -4.50 8.08
C GLY A 35 14.15 -3.25 7.94
N LYS A 36 14.95 -3.23 6.88
CA LYS A 36 15.88 -2.13 6.56
C LYS A 36 15.78 -1.73 5.11
N LYS A 37 16.36 -0.59 4.76
CA LYS A 37 16.43 -0.12 3.37
C LYS A 37 16.97 -1.24 2.47
N GLY A 38 16.30 -1.46 1.34
CA GLY A 38 16.61 -2.50 0.38
C GLY A 38 15.99 -3.87 0.67
N THR A 39 15.23 -4.03 1.77
CA THR A 39 14.46 -5.26 2.02
C THR A 39 12.98 -5.03 1.77
N GLN A 40 12.27 -6.11 1.43
CA GLN A 40 10.80 -6.12 1.46
C GLN A 40 10.33 -5.88 2.90
N VAL A 41 9.47 -4.87 3.09
CA VAL A 41 8.97 -4.48 4.42
C VAL A 41 7.46 -4.45 4.50
N VAL A 42 6.78 -4.47 3.35
CA VAL A 42 5.32 -4.43 3.30
C VAL A 42 4.80 -5.42 2.27
N ARG A 43 3.73 -6.12 2.64
CA ARG A 43 2.89 -6.91 1.72
C ARG A 43 1.50 -6.30 1.72
N MET A 44 0.95 -6.07 0.53
CA MET A 44 -0.28 -5.34 0.33
C MET A 44 -1.30 -6.18 -0.44
N SER A 45 -2.57 -5.95 -0.14
CA SER A 45 -3.69 -6.50 -0.88
C SER A 45 -4.75 -5.42 -1.00
N ASN A 46 -5.05 -4.99 -2.22
CA ASN A 46 -6.16 -4.10 -2.53
C ASN A 46 -7.32 -4.93 -3.05
N THR A 47 -8.48 -4.82 -2.40
CA THR A 47 -9.70 -5.53 -2.79
C THR A 47 -10.72 -4.55 -3.33
N ILE A 48 -11.13 -4.72 -4.59
CA ILE A 48 -12.12 -3.89 -5.26
C ILE A 48 -13.33 -4.78 -5.55
N SER A 49 -14.49 -4.41 -5.02
CA SER A 49 -15.74 -5.12 -5.26
C SER A 49 -16.71 -4.22 -6.00
N GLN A 50 -17.05 -4.57 -7.23
CA GLN A 50 -18.04 -3.86 -8.04
C GLN A 50 -18.87 -4.87 -8.83
N LEU A 51 -20.19 -4.66 -8.89
CA LEU A 51 -21.12 -5.43 -9.73
C LEU A 51 -21.03 -6.96 -9.56
N GLY A 52 -20.77 -7.43 -8.33
CA GLY A 52 -20.67 -8.86 -8.01
C GLY A 52 -19.32 -9.50 -8.37
N ILE A 53 -18.35 -8.73 -8.87
CA ILE A 53 -16.98 -9.19 -9.14
C ILE A 53 -16.06 -8.64 -8.05
N THR A 54 -15.21 -9.51 -7.51
CA THR A 54 -14.15 -9.13 -6.57
C THR A 54 -12.80 -9.27 -7.23
N ILE A 55 -12.11 -8.14 -7.35
CA ILE A 55 -10.76 -8.03 -7.89
C ILE A 55 -9.81 -7.90 -6.70
N THR A 56 -8.75 -8.72 -6.69
CA THR A 56 -7.69 -8.63 -5.68
C THR A 56 -6.36 -8.34 -6.35
N CYS A 57 -5.77 -7.20 -6.03
CA CYS A 57 -4.43 -6.83 -6.48
C CYS A 57 -3.46 -6.98 -5.32
N ASN A 58 -2.46 -7.85 -5.48
CA ASN A 58 -1.46 -8.15 -4.47
C ASN A 58 -0.09 -7.59 -4.90
N SER A 59 0.54 -6.84 -4.00
CA SER A 59 1.84 -6.25 -4.23
C SER A 59 2.74 -6.38 -3.00
N VAL A 60 4.05 -6.26 -3.22
CA VAL A 60 5.06 -6.21 -2.18
C VAL A 60 5.91 -4.97 -2.35
N GLY A 61 6.36 -4.42 -1.24
CA GLY A 61 7.09 -3.16 -1.21
C GLY A 61 8.46 -3.27 -0.54
N THR A 62 9.48 -2.76 -1.21
CA THR A 62 10.86 -2.64 -0.71
C THR A 62 11.09 -1.25 -0.12
N LEU A 63 11.66 -1.17 1.09
CA LEU A 63 11.94 0.12 1.74
C LEU A 63 13.04 0.88 0.99
N THR A 64 12.75 2.08 0.51
CA THR A 64 13.72 2.97 -0.13
C THR A 64 14.18 4.09 0.80
N SER A 65 13.27 4.59 1.66
CA SER A 65 13.54 5.57 2.71
C SER A 65 12.55 5.44 3.86
N GLY A 66 12.93 5.90 5.04
CA GLY A 66 12.13 5.82 6.26
C GLY A 66 12.62 6.80 7.32
N THR A 67 11.69 7.56 7.86
CA THR A 67 11.87 8.47 8.99
C THR A 67 10.82 8.13 10.05
N ALA A 68 10.84 8.79 11.21
CA ALA A 68 9.84 8.56 12.24
C ALA A 68 8.39 8.77 11.78
N LYS A 69 8.15 9.57 10.72
CA LYS A 69 6.81 9.95 10.26
C LYS A 69 6.51 9.66 8.80
N GLU A 70 7.50 9.28 8.00
CA GLU A 70 7.31 9.02 6.55
C GLU A 70 8.11 7.79 6.11
N LEU A 71 7.49 6.94 5.31
CA LEU A 71 8.14 5.88 4.55
C LEU A 71 8.01 6.13 3.06
N LYS A 72 9.07 5.79 2.34
CA LYS A 72 9.05 5.61 0.90
C LYS A 72 9.35 4.16 0.57
N VAL A 73 8.52 3.58 -0.27
CA VAL A 73 8.55 2.17 -0.63
C VAL A 73 8.43 2.06 -2.14
N ARG A 74 9.26 1.22 -2.75
CA ARG A 74 9.13 0.83 -4.14
C ARG A 74 8.30 -0.44 -4.21
N GLU A 75 7.12 -0.38 -4.81
CA GLU A 75 6.23 -1.53 -4.97
C GLU A 75 6.42 -2.26 -6.30
N ARG A 76 6.04 -3.53 -6.29
CA ARG A 76 5.91 -4.42 -7.45
C ARG A 76 4.85 -5.49 -7.15
N THR A 77 4.45 -6.25 -8.17
CA THR A 77 3.56 -7.40 -7.98
C THR A 77 4.11 -8.42 -7.00
N ASP A 78 3.24 -9.06 -6.21
CA ASP A 78 3.64 -10.12 -5.28
C ASP A 78 3.83 -11.45 -6.05
N PRO A 79 5.06 -11.98 -6.17
CA PRO A 79 5.31 -13.23 -6.91
C PRO A 79 4.77 -14.45 -6.17
N ASP A 80 4.61 -14.39 -4.85
CA ASP A 80 4.14 -15.51 -4.03
C ASP A 80 2.62 -15.54 -3.91
N ARG A 81 1.95 -14.42 -4.22
CA ARG A 81 0.50 -14.27 -4.11
C ARG A 81 -0.07 -13.59 -5.36
N PRO A 82 -0.51 -14.36 -6.38
CA PRO A 82 -0.96 -13.79 -7.64
C PRO A 82 -2.20 -12.91 -7.44
N SER A 83 -2.27 -11.83 -8.23
CA SER A 83 -3.45 -10.97 -8.37
C SER A 83 -4.51 -11.64 -9.25
N THR A 84 -5.73 -11.09 -9.25
CA THR A 84 -6.77 -11.46 -10.23
C THR A 84 -6.24 -11.21 -11.65
N PRO A 85 -6.17 -12.24 -12.52
CA PRO A 85 -5.55 -12.10 -13.84
C PRO A 85 -6.20 -11.03 -14.72
N GLY A 86 -5.37 -10.21 -15.38
CA GLY A 86 -5.82 -9.23 -16.39
C GLY A 86 -6.53 -7.98 -15.86
N LEU A 87 -6.73 -7.86 -14.54
CA LEU A 87 -7.50 -6.76 -13.94
C LEU A 87 -6.69 -5.82 -13.04
N CYS A 88 -5.44 -6.19 -12.75
CA CYS A 88 -4.51 -5.37 -11.96
C CYS A 88 -3.36 -4.91 -12.85
N THR A 89 -2.85 -3.72 -12.56
CA THR A 89 -1.61 -3.24 -13.16
C THR A 89 -0.41 -4.08 -12.67
N THR A 90 0.67 -4.05 -13.46
CA THR A 90 1.93 -4.76 -13.14
C THR A 90 3.12 -3.80 -13.08
N THR A 91 2.85 -2.49 -13.16
CA THR A 91 3.88 -1.46 -13.19
C THR A 91 4.42 -1.28 -11.78
N GLU A 92 5.73 -1.26 -11.65
CA GLU A 92 6.32 -0.87 -10.37
C GLU A 92 6.12 0.64 -10.13
N ALA A 93 5.76 1.03 -8.91
CA ALA A 93 5.54 2.42 -8.53
C ALA A 93 6.20 2.77 -7.20
N ASP A 94 6.38 4.07 -6.95
CA ASP A 94 6.77 4.56 -5.64
C ASP A 94 5.51 4.84 -4.79
N LEU A 95 5.61 4.46 -3.53
CA LEU A 95 4.58 4.61 -2.52
C LEU A 95 5.10 5.49 -1.39
N VAL A 96 4.23 6.35 -0.87
CA VAL A 96 4.50 7.19 0.29
C VAL A 96 3.48 6.86 1.37
N PHE A 97 3.99 6.58 2.57
CA PHE A 97 3.18 6.37 3.77
C PHE A 97 3.57 7.39 4.83
N LYS A 98 2.60 8.14 5.37
CA LYS A 98 2.86 9.16 6.39
C LYS A 98 2.01 8.92 7.63
N LEU A 99 2.66 8.79 8.78
CA LEU A 99 1.97 8.78 10.05
C LEU A 99 1.45 10.18 10.35
N THR A 100 0.15 10.26 10.59
CA THR A 100 -0.55 11.48 10.96
C THR A 100 -0.57 11.64 12.49
N GLY A 101 -0.93 12.84 12.95
CA GLY A 101 -1.00 13.13 14.39
C GLY A 101 -2.13 12.41 15.13
N ASP A 102 -3.13 11.91 14.41
CA ASP A 102 -4.30 11.18 14.95
C ASP A 102 -4.12 9.66 14.97
N GLY A 103 -2.92 9.15 14.62
CA GLY A 103 -2.60 7.73 14.63
C GLY A 103 -3.08 6.97 13.39
N THR A 104 -3.50 7.68 12.34
CA THR A 104 -3.75 7.10 11.02
C THR A 104 -2.50 7.12 10.13
N LEU A 105 -2.61 6.51 8.95
CA LEU A 105 -1.53 6.39 7.98
C LEU A 105 -2.03 6.90 6.62
N ASP A 106 -1.61 8.10 6.23
CA ASP A 106 -1.85 8.64 4.87
C ASP A 106 -1.02 7.81 3.88
N TYR A 107 -1.71 7.22 2.92
CA TYR A 107 -1.14 6.40 1.86
C TYR A 107 -1.31 7.11 0.51
N ARG A 108 -0.26 7.09 -0.29
CA ARG A 108 -0.27 7.58 -1.68
C ARG A 108 0.56 6.68 -2.58
N SER A 109 0.03 6.37 -3.76
CA SER A 109 0.76 5.71 -4.84
C SER A 109 1.01 6.68 -6.00
N GLU A 110 2.21 6.59 -6.59
CA GLU A 110 2.58 7.29 -7.83
C GLU A 110 2.23 6.47 -9.09
N GLU A 111 1.49 5.38 -8.95
CA GLU A 111 1.10 4.55 -10.08
C GLU A 111 0.01 5.20 -10.94
N ARG A 112 0.41 5.76 -12.08
CA ARG A 112 -0.52 6.37 -13.05
C ARG A 112 -1.50 5.38 -13.65
N GLY A 113 -1.08 4.13 -13.89
CA GLY A 113 -1.94 3.09 -14.45
C GLY A 113 -3.11 2.69 -13.53
N ALA A 114 -2.96 2.90 -12.23
CA ALA A 114 -3.99 2.66 -11.21
C ALA A 114 -4.74 3.95 -10.79
N GLY A 115 -4.53 5.07 -11.49
CA GLY A 115 -5.22 6.32 -11.19
C GLY A 115 -4.68 7.11 -10.00
N LEU A 116 -3.42 6.87 -9.60
CA LEU A 116 -2.76 7.52 -8.46
C LEU A 116 -3.58 7.38 -7.16
N PRO A 117 -3.80 6.14 -6.68
CA PRO A 117 -4.67 5.91 -5.54
C PRO A 117 -4.11 6.48 -4.24
N TYR A 118 -5.01 6.99 -3.39
CA TYR A 118 -4.67 7.54 -2.08
C TYR A 118 -5.76 7.23 -1.05
N GLY A 119 -5.43 7.32 0.24
CA GLY A 119 -6.40 7.15 1.32
C GLY A 119 -5.76 7.19 2.71
N ASN A 120 -6.59 7.24 3.74
CA ASN A 120 -6.14 7.14 5.13
C ASN A 120 -6.39 5.72 5.64
N LEU A 121 -5.36 5.08 6.17
CA LEU A 121 -5.43 3.74 6.73
C LEU A 121 -5.47 3.82 8.26
N THR A 122 -6.25 2.94 8.88
CA THR A 122 -6.30 2.74 10.33
C THR A 122 -5.63 1.43 10.69
N ARG A 123 -5.10 1.32 11.92
CA ARG A 123 -4.58 0.04 12.41
C ARG A 123 -5.71 -0.98 12.48
N SER A 124 -5.44 -2.19 12.01
CA SER A 124 -6.40 -3.29 11.97
C SER A 124 -5.76 -4.56 12.51
N GLY A 125 -6.38 -5.19 13.51
CA GLY A 125 -5.81 -6.39 14.15
C GLY A 125 -4.72 -6.02 15.14
N GLY A 126 -5.05 -6.07 16.43
CA GLY A 126 -4.09 -6.03 17.54
C GLY A 126 -3.57 -7.43 17.85
#